data_AF-A0A9D8VRI1-F1
#
_entry.id   AF-A0A9D8VRI1-F1
#
_cell.length_a   1.000
_cell.length_b   1.000
_cell.length_c   1.000
_cell.angle_alpha   90.00
_cell.angle_beta   90.00
_cell.angle_gamma   90.00
#
_symmetry.space_group_name_H-M   'P 1'
#
loop_
_entity.id
_entity.type
_entity.pdbx_description
1 polymer ?
#
loop_
_entity_poly.entity_id
_entity_poly.type
_entity_poly.pdbx_seq_one_letter_code
_entity_poly.pdbx_strand_id
1 'polypeptide(L)'
;MKAMIIGGSLAALAAMAGPTAADTGRYVMEPTGEGFVRMDTETGEMSVCALEGDEVVCRLGADERAAFFDALDALEARVEVLERRLNAGAGSAIARDGLPDPEEFERGLGYMEEFMRRFMGIVEEMEGAPDRT
;
A
#
# COMPACT_ATOMS: atom_id res chain seq x y z
N MET A 1 7.24 50.90 -59.81
CA MET A 1 7.83 51.11 -58.47
C MET A 1 6.69 51.08 -57.44
N LYS A 2 6.77 50.14 -56.47
CA LYS A 2 6.08 50.05 -55.14
C LYS A 2 4.55 50.29 -55.09
N ALA A 3 3.71 49.25 -54.96
CA ALA A 3 3.36 48.47 -53.76
C ALA A 3 2.55 49.26 -52.71
N MET A 4 1.29 48.87 -52.44
CA MET A 4 0.82 48.54 -51.08
C MET A 4 -0.54 47.82 -51.12
N ILE A 5 -0.60 46.65 -50.49
CA ILE A 5 -1.78 45.82 -50.24
C ILE A 5 -2.26 46.13 -48.82
N ILE A 6 -3.54 46.40 -48.63
CA ILE A 6 -4.26 46.35 -47.34
C ILE A 6 -5.66 45.83 -47.72
N GLY A 7 -6.11 44.61 -47.41
CA GLY A 7 -5.91 43.85 -46.18
C GLY A 7 -7.20 43.97 -45.35
N GLY A 8 -8.20 43.13 -45.64
CA GLY A 8 -9.51 43.18 -44.98
C GLY A 8 -10.34 41.92 -45.24
N SER A 9 -9.78 40.76 -44.91
CA SER A 9 -10.52 39.50 -44.90
C SER A 9 -11.39 39.45 -43.65
N LEU A 10 -12.71 39.51 -43.87
CA LEU A 10 -13.75 39.37 -42.87
C LEU A 10 -13.67 37.97 -42.26
N ALA A 11 -13.58 37.92 -40.93
CA ALA A 11 -13.43 36.73 -40.12
C ALA A 11 -14.63 35.78 -40.28
N ALA A 12 -14.35 34.55 -40.73
CA ALA A 12 -15.15 33.38 -40.42
C ALA A 12 -14.30 32.50 -39.51
N LEU A 13 -14.39 32.75 -38.19
CA LEU A 13 -13.93 31.80 -37.18
C LEU A 13 -14.93 30.65 -37.18
N ALA A 14 -14.71 29.67 -38.05
CA ALA A 14 -15.36 28.38 -37.90
C ALA A 14 -14.78 27.73 -36.64
N ALA A 15 -15.55 27.76 -35.56
CA ALA A 15 -15.30 26.96 -34.38
C ALA A 15 -15.36 25.48 -34.79
N MET A 16 -14.21 24.90 -35.10
CA MET A 16 -14.04 23.46 -35.20
C MET A 16 -14.02 22.92 -33.76
N ALA A 17 -15.21 22.68 -33.21
CA ALA A 17 -15.36 21.73 -32.12
C ALA A 17 -15.17 20.32 -32.70
N GLY A 18 -13.91 19.96 -32.97
CA GLY A 18 -13.52 18.58 -33.21
C GLY A 18 -13.60 17.80 -31.90
N PRO A 19 -13.80 16.46 -31.94
CA PRO A 19 -13.79 15.63 -30.75
C PRO A 19 -12.47 15.88 -30.01
N THR A 20 -12.55 16.23 -28.73
CA THR A 20 -11.38 16.40 -27.87
C THR A 20 -10.54 15.15 -27.98
N ALA A 21 -9.31 15.36 -28.40
CA ALA A 21 -8.32 14.36 -28.76
C ALA A 21 -8.40 13.09 -27.88
N ALA A 22 -8.33 11.94 -28.53
CA ALA A 22 -7.97 10.69 -27.92
C ALA A 22 -6.83 10.92 -26.92
N ASP A 23 -7.03 10.50 -25.67
CA ASP A 23 -5.99 10.49 -24.65
C ASP A 23 -4.89 9.53 -25.09
N THR A 24 -3.93 10.02 -25.88
CA THR A 24 -2.77 9.24 -26.33
C THR A 24 -1.73 9.06 -25.21
N GLY A 25 -2.12 9.24 -23.94
CA GLY A 25 -1.26 9.11 -22.77
C GLY A 25 -1.37 7.73 -22.14
N ARG A 26 -2.51 7.42 -21.52
CA ARG A 26 -2.71 6.19 -20.72
C ARG A 26 -4.05 5.53 -21.00
N TYR A 27 -5.11 6.29 -21.29
CA TYR A 27 -6.43 5.72 -21.52
C TYR A 27 -6.82 5.80 -22.99
N VAL A 28 -6.96 4.64 -23.62
CA VAL A 28 -7.44 4.56 -25.01
C VAL A 28 -8.93 4.28 -25.00
N MET A 29 -9.68 5.05 -25.80
CA MET A 29 -11.12 4.89 -25.98
C MET A 29 -11.40 4.25 -27.35
N GLU A 30 -12.07 3.10 -27.35
CA GLU A 30 -12.50 2.42 -28.57
C GLU A 30 -14.04 2.37 -28.63
N PRO A 31 -14.68 2.79 -29.74
CA PRO A 31 -16.11 2.62 -29.92
C PRO A 31 -16.48 1.13 -30.05
N THR A 32 -17.56 0.72 -29.40
CA THR A 32 -18.16 -0.62 -29.54
C THR A 32 -19.59 -0.51 -30.06
N GLY A 33 -20.20 -1.65 -30.40
CA GLY A 33 -21.55 -1.67 -30.99
C GLY A 33 -22.63 -1.00 -30.13
N GLU A 34 -22.45 -0.96 -28.81
CA GLU A 34 -23.45 -0.44 -27.85
C GLU A 34 -22.92 0.74 -26.99
N GLY A 35 -21.68 1.20 -27.20
CA GLY A 35 -21.09 2.25 -26.38
C GLY A 35 -19.60 2.47 -26.65
N PHE A 36 -18.84 2.71 -25.59
CA PHE A 36 -17.39 2.90 -25.64
C PHE A 36 -16.70 1.95 -24.67
N VAL A 37 -15.48 1.54 -24.97
CA VAL A 37 -14.60 0.85 -24.03
C VAL A 37 -13.38 1.72 -23.78
N ARG A 38 -13.12 2.02 -22.51
CA ARG A 38 -11.89 2.66 -22.05
C ARG A 38 -10.91 1.60 -21.61
N MET A 39 -9.69 1.64 -22.13
CA MET A 39 -8.60 0.75 -21.73
C MET A 39 -7.47 1.56 -21.11
N ASP A 40 -7.04 1.19 -19.89
CA ASP A 40 -5.77 1.64 -19.32
C ASP A 40 -4.62 0.85 -19.96
N THR A 41 -3.73 1.52 -20.69
CA THR A 41 -2.62 0.88 -21.40
C THR A 41 -1.49 0.41 -20.49
N GLU A 42 -1.44 0.85 -19.23
CA GLU A 42 -0.45 0.39 -18.26
C GLU A 42 -0.91 -0.89 -17.54
N THR A 43 -2.18 -0.95 -17.15
CA THR A 43 -2.72 -2.06 -16.34
C THR A 43 -3.49 -3.09 -17.17
N GLY A 44 -3.96 -2.72 -18.36
CA GLY A 44 -4.84 -3.54 -19.19
C GLY A 44 -6.29 -3.57 -18.69
N GLU A 45 -6.65 -2.75 -17.70
CA GLU A 45 -8.01 -2.67 -17.19
C GLU A 45 -8.94 -2.05 -18.25
N MET A 46 -10.06 -2.72 -18.53
CA MET A 46 -11.08 -2.26 -19.46
C MET A 46 -12.35 -1.85 -18.71
N SER A 47 -12.88 -0.67 -19.01
CA SER A 47 -14.16 -0.19 -18.50
C SER A 47 -15.13 0.01 -19.66
N VAL A 48 -16.36 -0.49 -19.54
CA VAL A 48 -17.44 -0.18 -20.49
C VAL A 48 -18.06 1.15 -20.10
N CYS A 49 -18.20 2.04 -21.08
CA CYS A 49 -18.70 3.40 -20.90
C CYS A 49 -19.93 3.61 -21.79
N ALA A 50 -20.90 4.36 -21.28
CA ALA A 50 -22.13 4.70 -21.99
C ALA A 50 -22.16 6.18 -22.36
N LEU A 51 -22.89 6.53 -23.41
CA LEU A 51 -23.22 7.92 -23.71
C LEU A 51 -24.37 8.39 -22.82
N GLU A 52 -24.14 9.46 -22.07
CA GLU A 52 -25.16 10.17 -21.32
C GLU A 52 -25.23 11.62 -21.79
N GLY A 53 -26.19 11.91 -22.68
CA GLY A 53 -26.23 13.19 -23.39
C GLY A 53 -25.06 13.29 -24.36
N ASP A 54 -24.26 14.35 -24.21
CA ASP A 54 -23.05 14.61 -25.00
C ASP A 54 -21.75 14.13 -24.31
N GLU A 55 -21.85 13.45 -23.17
CA GLU A 55 -20.69 12.96 -22.40
C GLU A 55 -20.60 11.43 -22.38
N VAL A 56 -19.38 10.89 -22.40
CA VAL A 56 -19.11 9.47 -22.22
C VAL A 56 -18.80 9.19 -20.76
N VAL A 57 -19.65 8.39 -20.10
CA VAL A 57 -19.53 8.07 -18.67
C VAL A 57 -19.15 6.61 -18.48
N CYS A 58 -17.98 6.39 -17.88
CA CYS A 58 -17.50 5.06 -17.49
C CYS A 58 -17.91 4.77 -16.05
N ARG A 59 -18.88 3.89 -15.83
CA ARG A 59 -19.24 3.40 -14.50
C ARG A 59 -18.82 1.95 -14.36
N LEU A 60 -18.39 1.58 -13.15
CA LEU A 60 -18.30 0.17 -12.78
C LEU A 60 -19.66 -0.49 -13.06
N GLY A 61 -19.71 -1.71 -13.58
CA GLY A 61 -20.97 -2.42 -13.72
C GLY A 61 -21.51 -2.85 -12.35
N ALA A 62 -22.76 -3.30 -12.31
CA ALA A 62 -23.41 -3.72 -11.06
C ALA A 62 -22.77 -4.99 -10.49
N ASP A 63 -22.39 -5.93 -11.38
CA ASP A 63 -21.79 -7.21 -11.00
C ASP A 63 -20.37 -7.03 -10.46
N GLU A 64 -19.58 -6.15 -11.08
CA GLU A 64 -18.25 -5.80 -10.60
C GLU A 64 -18.33 -5.14 -9.23
N ARG A 65 -19.30 -4.23 -9.00
CA ARG A 65 -19.54 -3.64 -7.68
C ARG A 65 -19.80 -4.71 -6.61
N ALA A 66 -20.65 -5.70 -6.91
CA ALA A 66 -20.92 -6.79 -5.97
C ALA A 66 -19.65 -7.58 -5.64
N ALA A 67 -18.86 -7.96 -6.65
CA ALA A 67 -17.61 -8.67 -6.44
C ALA A 67 -16.58 -7.86 -5.61
N PHE A 68 -16.53 -6.54 -5.78
CA PHE A 68 -15.70 -5.66 -4.93
C PHE A 68 -16.19 -5.64 -3.48
N PHE A 69 -17.50 -5.56 -3.25
CA PHE A 69 -18.05 -5.61 -1.89
C PHE A 69 -17.76 -6.95 -1.21
N ASP A 70 -17.94 -8.08 -1.92
CA ASP A 70 -17.60 -9.40 -1.38
C ASP A 70 -16.11 -9.51 -1.01
N ALA A 71 -15.23 -8.93 -1.83
CA ALA A 71 -13.79 -8.90 -1.55
C ALA A 71 -13.43 -8.01 -0.35
N LEU A 72 -14.13 -6.87 -0.19
CA LEU A 72 -13.97 -5.99 0.96
C LEU A 72 -14.42 -6.70 2.25
N ASP A 73 -15.60 -7.32 2.26
CA ASP A 73 -16.10 -8.08 3.40
C ASP A 73 -15.14 -9.20 3.82
N ALA A 74 -14.59 -9.93 2.83
CA ALA A 74 -13.58 -10.97 3.08
C ALA A 74 -12.28 -10.39 3.67
N LEU A 75 -11.85 -9.21 3.22
CA LEU A 75 -10.67 -8.54 3.74
C LEU A 75 -10.88 -8.02 5.16
N GLU A 76 -12.01 -7.38 5.43
CA GLU A 76 -12.40 -6.90 6.75
C GLU A 76 -12.45 -8.05 7.76
N ALA A 77 -13.06 -9.19 7.40
CA ALA A 77 -13.08 -10.38 8.24
C ALA A 77 -11.67 -10.89 8.56
N ARG A 78 -10.73 -10.86 7.60
CA ARG A 78 -9.34 -11.25 7.83
C ARG A 78 -8.61 -10.28 8.75
N VAL A 79 -8.80 -8.98 8.56
CA VAL A 79 -8.23 -7.94 9.43
C VAL A 79 -8.73 -8.14 10.86
N GLU A 80 -10.03 -8.34 11.05
CA GLU A 80 -10.62 -8.57 12.37
C GLU A 80 -10.03 -9.84 13.04
N VAL A 81 -9.83 -10.93 12.29
CA VAL A 81 -9.13 -12.13 12.80
C VAL A 81 -7.70 -11.80 13.21
N LEU A 82 -6.96 -11.05 12.40
CA LEU A 82 -5.57 -10.68 12.70
C LEU A 82 -5.51 -9.76 13.92
N GLU A 83 -6.35 -8.74 14.01
CA GLU A 83 -6.46 -7.85 15.14
C GLU A 83 -6.80 -8.61 16.42
N ARG A 84 -7.76 -9.55 16.38
CA ARG A 84 -8.04 -10.42 17.53
C ARG A 84 -6.83 -11.25 17.95
N ARG A 85 -6.08 -11.81 17.00
CA ARG A 85 -4.86 -12.59 17.29
C ARG A 85 -3.77 -11.70 17.89
N LEU A 86 -3.57 -10.51 17.35
CA LEU A 86 -2.61 -9.54 17.85
C LEU A 86 -3.02 -9.06 19.25
N ASN A 87 -4.29 -8.77 19.50
CA ASN A 87 -4.76 -8.33 20.82
C ASN A 87 -4.76 -9.47 21.85
N ALA A 88 -5.10 -10.69 21.46
CA ALA A 88 -4.97 -11.88 22.31
C ALA A 88 -3.49 -12.21 22.59
N GLY A 89 -2.60 -11.92 21.64
CA GLY A 89 -1.15 -12.10 21.75
C GLY A 89 -0.41 -10.92 22.40
N ALA A 90 -0.93 -9.70 22.40
CA ALA A 90 -0.22 -8.52 22.90
C ALA A 90 -0.07 -8.53 24.43
N GLY A 91 -0.91 -9.30 25.14
CA GLY A 91 -0.73 -9.58 26.56
C GLY A 91 0.14 -10.79 26.87
N SER A 92 0.62 -11.54 25.87
CA SER A 92 1.17 -12.89 26.08
C SER A 92 2.35 -13.30 25.17
N ALA A 93 2.60 -12.64 24.04
CA ALA A 93 3.57 -13.11 23.05
C ALA A 93 5.00 -12.61 23.32
N ILE A 94 5.17 -11.51 24.05
CA ILE A 94 6.49 -11.12 24.59
C ILE A 94 6.73 -11.80 25.96
N ALA A 95 5.69 -12.38 26.59
CA ALA A 95 5.76 -12.84 27.97
C ALA A 95 5.53 -14.34 28.21
N ARG A 96 5.13 -15.18 27.22
CA ARG A 96 4.73 -16.57 27.52
C ARG A 96 5.26 -17.68 26.63
N ASP A 97 5.86 -17.39 25.47
CA ASP A 97 6.46 -18.45 24.63
C ASP A 97 7.95 -18.69 24.93
N GLY A 98 8.51 -17.95 25.89
CA GLY A 98 9.93 -18.07 26.27
C GLY A 98 10.26 -17.65 27.69
N LEU A 99 9.26 -17.37 28.55
CA LEU A 99 9.51 -17.20 29.97
C LEU A 99 9.27 -18.55 30.67
N PRO A 100 10.30 -19.12 31.31
CA PRO A 100 10.16 -20.28 32.18
C PRO A 100 9.09 -20.06 33.26
N ASP A 101 8.65 -21.14 33.91
CA ASP A 101 7.80 -21.04 35.10
C ASP A 101 8.41 -20.06 36.12
N PRO A 102 7.61 -19.27 36.88
CA PRO A 102 8.15 -18.31 37.84
C PRO A 102 9.18 -18.90 38.80
N GLU A 103 9.02 -20.16 39.22
CA GLU A 103 10.00 -20.85 40.07
C GLU A 103 11.30 -21.19 39.33
N GLU A 104 11.22 -21.50 38.03
CA GLU A 104 12.41 -21.73 37.19
C GLU A 104 13.13 -20.41 36.88
N PHE A 105 12.38 -19.31 36.69
CA PHE A 105 12.93 -17.99 36.48
C PHE A 105 13.67 -17.47 37.72
N GLU A 106 13.05 -17.57 38.91
CA GLU A 106 13.68 -17.21 40.18
C GLU A 106 14.93 -18.05 40.46
N ARG A 107 14.88 -19.35 40.15
CA ARG A 107 16.04 -20.25 40.24
C ARG A 107 17.16 -19.85 39.27
N GLY A 108 16.81 -19.44 38.04
CA GLY A 108 17.75 -18.92 37.05
C GLY A 108 18.43 -17.61 37.50
N LEU A 109 17.67 -16.71 38.12
CA LEU A 109 18.23 -15.49 38.73
C LEU A 109 19.20 -15.82 39.86
N GLY A 110 18.90 -16.81 40.70
CA GLY A 110 19.79 -17.29 41.74
C GLY A 110 21.12 -17.82 41.19
N TYR A 111 21.07 -18.65 40.14
CA TYR A 111 22.28 -19.15 39.47
C TYR A 111 23.11 -18.02 38.83
N MET A 112 22.44 -17.01 38.25
CA MET A 112 23.12 -15.86 37.67
C MET A 112 23.80 -14.99 38.75
N GLU A 113 23.18 -14.82 39.92
CA GLU A 113 23.77 -14.11 41.05
C GLU A 113 25.03 -14.82 41.59
N GLU A 114 24.95 -16.14 41.80
CA GLU A 114 26.08 -16.95 42.25
C GLU A 114 27.24 -16.93 41.24
N PHE A 115 26.91 -17.01 39.94
CA PHE A 115 27.89 -16.90 38.86
C PHE A 115 28.62 -15.55 38.90
N MET A 116 27.88 -14.44 39.00
CA MET A 116 28.47 -13.11 39.03
C MET A 116 29.34 -12.90 40.27
N ARG A 117 28.91 -13.36 41.45
CA ARG A 117 29.75 -13.30 42.67
C ARG A 117 31.04 -14.08 42.52
N ARG A 118 30.97 -15.29 41.99
CA ARG A 118 32.14 -16.15 41.78
C ARG A 118 33.08 -15.58 40.72
N PHE A 119 32.52 -15.05 39.63
CA PHE A 119 33.29 -14.41 38.56
C PHE A 119 34.06 -13.19 39.07
N MET A 120 33.40 -12.30 39.82
CA MET A 120 34.07 -11.13 40.42
C MET A 120 35.20 -11.53 41.37
N GLY A 121 35.01 -12.57 42.19
CA GLY A 121 36.07 -13.07 43.07
C GLY A 121 37.32 -13.57 42.31
N ILE A 122 37.13 -14.19 41.14
CA ILE A 122 38.24 -14.63 40.28
C ILE A 122 38.97 -13.42 39.67
N VAL A 123 38.22 -12.40 39.22
CA VAL A 123 38.81 -11.17 38.68
C VAL A 123 39.62 -10.43 39.76
N GLU A 124 39.10 -10.32 40.97
CA GLU A 124 39.81 -9.71 42.10
C GLU A 124 41.06 -10.49 42.50
N GLU A 125 41.06 -11.83 42.40
CA GLU A 125 42.24 -12.67 42.62
C GLU A 125 43.32 -12.44 41.54
N MET A 126 42.92 -12.25 40.29
CA MET A 126 43.82 -11.93 39.17
C MET A 126 44.38 -10.52 39.25
N GLU A 127 43.58 -9.53 39.66
CA GLU A 127 44.01 -8.14 39.88
C GLU A 127 44.85 -7.99 41.17
N GLY A 128 44.59 -8.84 42.16
CA GLY A 128 45.27 -8.88 43.46
C GLY A 128 46.58 -9.66 43.48
N ALA A 129 46.99 -10.30 42.36
CA ALA A 129 48.31 -10.88 42.21
C ALA A 129 49.30 -9.78 41.82
N PRO A 130 50.12 -9.23 42.75
CA PRO A 130 51.15 -8.28 42.37
C PRO A 130 52.16 -9.03 41.49
N ASP A 131 52.53 -8.40 40.38
CA ASP A 131 53.63 -8.78 39.50
C ASP A 131 54.83 -9.27 40.34
N ARG A 132 55.04 -10.60 40.35
CA ARG A 132 56.23 -11.23 40.92
C ARG A 132 57.08 -11.74 39.78
N THR A 133 58.05 -10.91 39.40
CA THR A 133 59.35 -11.31 38.83
C THR A 133 59.94 -12.52 39.53
#